data_AF-A0A255HD94-F1
#
_entry.id   AF-A0A255HD94-F1
#
_cell.length_a   1.000
_cell.length_b   1.000
_cell.length_c   1.000
_cell.angle_alpha   90.00
_cell.angle_beta   90.00
_cell.angle_gamma   90.00
#
_symmetry.space_group_name_H-M   'P 1'
#
loop_
_entity.id
_entity.type
_entity.pdbx_description
1 polymer ?
#
loop_
_entity_poly.entity_id
_entity_poly.type
_entity_poly.pdbx_seq_one_letter_code
_entity_poly.pdbx_strand_id
1 'polypeptide(L)'
;MLGGCATSSDRLPATPQVVALADDAKFLQSFAELALRHRDSYDRLRPYLNEQQEASEKLLDRQRRAMHADVALIQLGVTQYLQGLGQLARQDRFAYTGEINAAGVAIRAWPGTGIDDHAVSAYTILLRLLARMQGDNGQRQLLGQLMRDGDAALQTLVSTLNSLLRLYDKAGDNERDIVLGLLETDIAFADTPPQRLLAVLAKTVQQSKVDEYRLYGLRHTLAQRQLAALALEHARLASMGALP
;
A
#
# COMPACT_ATOMS: atom_id res chain seq x y z
N MET A 1 -20.65 -52.59 12.27
CA MET A 1 -20.46 -51.81 13.51
C MET A 1 -18.97 -51.80 13.81
N LEU A 2 -18.24 -50.70 13.97
CA LEU A 2 -18.51 -49.27 14.11
C LEU A 2 -17.31 -48.52 13.52
N GLY A 3 -17.57 -47.45 12.77
CA GLY A 3 -16.57 -46.56 12.21
C GLY A 3 -15.81 -45.77 13.28
N GLY A 4 -14.51 -45.61 13.05
CA GLY A 4 -13.68 -44.66 13.78
C GLY A 4 -13.97 -43.25 13.29
N CYS A 5 -14.64 -42.46 14.12
CA CYS A 5 -14.80 -41.03 13.94
C CYS A 5 -13.41 -40.36 14.00
N ALA A 6 -12.89 -39.93 12.87
CA ALA A 6 -11.87 -38.89 12.85
C ALA A 6 -12.51 -37.64 13.48
N THR A 7 -12.07 -37.28 14.69
CA THR A 7 -12.51 -36.08 15.38
C THR A 7 -12.13 -34.86 14.55
N SER A 8 -13.12 -34.27 13.90
CA SER A 8 -13.06 -33.02 13.14
C SER A 8 -12.89 -31.79 14.05
N SER A 9 -11.85 -31.78 14.89
CA SER A 9 -11.55 -30.68 15.82
C SER A 9 -10.32 -29.85 15.42
N ASP A 10 -9.75 -30.09 14.24
CA ASP A 10 -8.48 -29.48 13.79
C ASP A 10 -8.65 -28.52 12.58
N ARG A 11 -9.87 -28.02 12.33
CA ARG A 11 -10.19 -27.15 11.17
C ARG A 11 -10.38 -25.67 11.51
N LEU A 12 -9.72 -25.18 12.55
CA LEU A 12 -9.52 -23.73 12.70
C LEU A 12 -8.39 -23.28 11.75
N PRO A 13 -8.36 -22.02 11.27
CA PRO A 13 -7.29 -21.56 10.38
C PRO A 13 -5.95 -21.97 10.98
N ALA A 14 -5.18 -22.75 10.21
CA ALA A 14 -3.93 -23.31 10.69
C ALA A 14 -3.07 -22.14 11.15
N THR A 15 -2.84 -22.06 12.45
CA THR A 15 -2.06 -21.03 13.12
C THR A 15 -0.79 -20.61 12.35
N PRO A 16 -0.03 -21.55 11.72
CA PRO A 16 1.13 -21.18 10.91
C PRO A 16 0.82 -20.34 9.66
N GLN A 17 -0.32 -20.54 9.00
CA GLN A 17 -0.68 -19.81 7.78
C GLN A 17 -1.05 -18.35 8.08
N VAL A 18 -1.76 -18.11 9.19
CA VAL A 18 -2.07 -16.76 9.67
C VAL A 18 -0.78 -16.02 10.08
N VAL A 19 0.15 -16.73 10.72
CA VAL A 19 1.46 -16.18 11.04
C VAL A 19 2.25 -15.83 9.78
N ALA A 20 2.27 -16.72 8.79
CA ALA A 20 2.94 -16.46 7.51
C ALA A 20 2.34 -15.24 6.79
N LEU A 21 1.01 -15.14 6.73
CA LEU A 21 0.32 -13.98 6.16
C LEU A 21 0.73 -12.67 6.85
N ALA A 22 0.81 -12.68 8.19
CA ALA A 22 1.23 -11.52 8.97
C ALA A 22 2.71 -11.16 8.75
N ASP A 23 3.59 -12.15 8.62
CA ASP A 23 5.01 -11.95 8.34
C ASP A 23 5.24 -11.43 6.91
N ASP A 24 4.45 -11.90 5.93
CA ASP A 24 4.52 -11.46 4.54
C ASP A 24 4.08 -10.01 4.39
N ALA A 25 3.16 -9.52 5.23
CA ALA A 25 2.66 -8.14 5.21
C ALA A 25 3.75 -7.06 5.33
N LYS A 26 4.99 -7.42 5.69
CA LYS A 26 6.17 -6.54 5.64
C LYS A 26 6.38 -5.90 4.26
N PHE A 27 5.90 -6.51 3.18
CA PHE A 27 5.96 -5.91 1.84
C PHE A 27 5.20 -4.56 1.75
N LEU A 28 4.27 -4.27 2.68
CA LEU A 28 3.60 -2.97 2.75
C LEU A 28 4.59 -1.80 2.96
N GLN A 29 5.81 -2.07 3.41
CA GLN A 29 6.90 -1.09 3.39
C GLN A 29 7.26 -0.66 1.96
N SER A 30 7.29 -1.58 1.00
CA SER A 30 7.53 -1.25 -0.42
C SER A 30 6.39 -0.38 -0.99
N PHE A 31 5.15 -0.57 -0.54
CA PHE A 31 4.06 0.35 -0.86
C PHE A 31 4.33 1.76 -0.30
N ALA A 32 4.78 1.86 0.96
CA ALA A 32 5.09 3.14 1.59
C ALA A 32 6.17 3.92 0.84
N GLU A 33 7.20 3.24 0.33
CA GLU A 33 8.23 3.86 -0.51
C GLU A 33 7.66 4.46 -1.80
N LEU A 34 6.72 3.76 -2.45
CA LEU A 34 6.05 4.26 -3.66
C LEU A 34 5.12 5.43 -3.36
N ALA A 35 4.41 5.39 -2.22
CA ALA A 35 3.58 6.50 -1.76
C ALA A 35 4.41 7.75 -1.45
N LEU A 36 5.56 7.59 -0.79
CA LEU A 36 6.52 8.68 -0.54
C LEU A 36 7.07 9.25 -1.84
N ARG A 37 7.46 8.38 -2.78
CA ARG A 37 7.91 8.84 -4.10
C ARG A 37 6.84 9.68 -4.80
N HIS A 38 5.58 9.22 -4.79
CA HIS A 38 4.48 9.97 -5.38
C HIS A 38 4.26 11.32 -4.67
N ARG A 39 4.27 11.32 -3.33
CA ARG A 39 4.16 12.56 -2.53
C ARG A 39 5.21 13.58 -2.95
N ASP A 40 6.46 13.14 -3.13
CA ASP A 40 7.61 14.00 -3.42
C ASP A 40 7.85 14.20 -4.93
N SER A 41 6.88 13.87 -5.79
CA SER A 41 7.01 14.06 -7.25
C SER A 41 7.27 15.51 -7.65
N TYR A 42 6.73 16.49 -6.92
CA TYR A 42 6.94 17.91 -7.26
C TYR A 42 8.41 18.30 -7.20
N ASP A 43 9.12 17.89 -6.15
CA ASP A 43 10.52 18.27 -5.95
C ASP A 43 11.42 17.69 -7.05
N ARG A 44 11.07 16.49 -7.56
CA ARG A 44 11.76 15.86 -8.69
C ARG A 44 11.40 16.47 -10.04
N LEU A 45 10.15 16.89 -10.21
CA LEU A 45 9.66 17.50 -11.43
C LEU A 45 10.15 18.93 -11.61
N ARG A 46 10.28 19.69 -10.52
CA ARG A 46 10.56 21.14 -10.53
C ARG A 46 11.63 21.60 -11.54
N PRO A 47 12.78 20.92 -11.71
CA PRO A 47 13.80 21.35 -12.68
C PRO A 47 13.37 21.27 -14.15
N TYR A 48 12.29 20.55 -14.45
CA TYR A 48 11.82 20.22 -15.80
C TYR A 48 10.50 20.90 -16.16
N LEU A 49 9.95 21.73 -15.26
CA LEU A 49 8.68 22.42 -15.46
C LEU A 49 8.90 23.81 -16.03
N ASN A 50 8.05 24.20 -16.98
CA ASN A 50 7.88 25.62 -17.33
C ASN A 50 6.96 26.32 -16.31
N GLU A 51 6.87 27.66 -16.39
CA GLU A 51 6.11 28.47 -15.42
C GLU A 51 4.62 28.06 -15.30
N GLN A 52 3.98 27.73 -16.42
CA GLN A 52 2.57 27.30 -16.44
C GLN A 52 2.40 25.93 -15.78
N GLN A 53 3.29 24.99 -16.07
CA GLN A 53 3.31 23.66 -15.46
C GLN A 53 3.61 23.74 -13.97
N GLU A 54 4.50 24.64 -13.55
CA GLU A 54 4.87 24.83 -12.15
C GLU A 54 3.67 25.27 -11.30
N ALA A 55 2.87 26.21 -11.77
CA ALA A 55 1.67 26.66 -11.06
C ALA A 55 0.66 25.51 -10.86
N SER A 56 0.44 24.70 -11.89
CA SER A 56 -0.43 23.51 -11.84
C SER A 56 0.12 22.45 -10.88
N GLU A 57 1.41 22.12 -10.98
CA GLU A 57 2.02 21.09 -10.14
C GLU A 57 2.10 21.48 -8.66
N LYS A 58 2.23 22.77 -8.32
CA LYS A 58 2.12 23.25 -6.93
C LYS A 58 0.74 23.02 -6.32
N LEU A 59 -0.33 23.04 -7.13
CA LEU A 59 -1.67 22.71 -6.66
C LEU A 59 -1.77 21.20 -6.40
N LEU A 60 -1.32 20.38 -7.34
CA LEU A 60 -1.33 18.93 -7.21
C LEU A 60 -0.45 18.45 -6.04
N ASP A 61 0.70 19.09 -5.81
CA ASP A 61 1.60 18.77 -4.69
C ASP A 61 0.90 18.91 -3.33
N ARG A 62 0.17 20.02 -3.15
CA ARG A 62 -0.61 20.26 -1.92
C ARG A 62 -1.64 19.15 -1.71
N GLN A 63 -2.31 18.72 -2.78
CA GLN A 63 -3.27 17.62 -2.72
C GLN A 63 -2.58 16.29 -2.39
N ARG A 64 -1.46 15.96 -3.05
CA ARG A 64 -0.68 14.74 -2.80
C ARG A 64 -0.20 14.65 -1.36
N ARG A 65 0.37 15.74 -0.81
CA ARG A 65 0.83 15.81 0.58
C ARG A 65 -0.30 15.65 1.57
N ALA A 66 -1.45 16.30 1.33
CA ALA A 66 -2.61 16.18 2.19
C ALA A 66 -3.21 14.76 2.18
N MET A 67 -3.27 14.12 1.00
CA MET A 67 -3.75 12.75 0.84
C MET A 67 -2.79 11.73 1.45
N HIS A 68 -1.48 11.95 1.37
CA HIS A 68 -0.48 11.02 1.90
C HIS A 68 -0.65 10.73 3.40
N ALA A 69 -1.12 11.71 4.19
CA ALA A 69 -1.42 11.50 5.60
C ALA A 69 -2.52 10.44 5.80
N ASP A 70 -3.60 10.52 5.03
CA ASP A 70 -4.71 9.56 5.07
C ASP A 70 -4.28 8.18 4.54
N VAL A 71 -3.45 8.14 3.49
CA VAL A 71 -2.87 6.90 2.95
C VAL A 71 -2.01 6.17 3.98
N ALA A 72 -1.15 6.90 4.71
CA ALA A 72 -0.28 6.33 5.74
C ALA A 72 -1.10 5.67 6.86
N LEU A 73 -2.25 6.26 7.22
CA LEU A 73 -3.17 5.69 8.21
C LEU A 73 -3.82 4.40 7.70
N ILE A 74 -4.27 4.35 6.45
CA ILE A 74 -4.82 3.12 5.85
C ILE A 74 -3.77 2.00 5.90
N GLN A 75 -2.54 2.27 5.45
CA GLN A 75 -1.45 1.31 5.45
C GLN A 75 -1.13 0.82 6.88
N LEU A 76 -1.06 1.75 7.83
CA LEU A 76 -0.81 1.43 9.24
C LEU A 76 -1.91 0.54 9.81
N GLY A 77 -3.19 0.88 9.56
CA GLY A 77 -4.33 0.08 9.99
C GLY A 77 -4.25 -1.35 9.45
N VAL A 78 -4.10 -1.51 8.14
CA VAL A 78 -3.94 -2.84 7.51
C VAL A 78 -2.78 -3.62 8.12
N THR A 79 -1.62 -2.97 8.29
CA THR A 79 -0.42 -3.59 8.88
C THR A 79 -0.69 -4.08 10.30
N GLN A 80 -1.28 -3.23 11.15
CA GLN A 80 -1.56 -3.58 12.54
C GLN A 80 -2.61 -4.67 12.67
N TYR A 81 -3.62 -4.68 11.81
CA TYR A 81 -4.62 -5.75 11.80
C TYR A 81 -3.98 -7.11 11.48
N LEU A 82 -3.15 -7.18 10.44
CA LEU A 82 -2.45 -8.41 10.09
C LEU A 82 -1.48 -8.85 11.18
N GLN A 83 -0.73 -7.92 11.77
CA GLN A 83 0.15 -8.20 12.90
C GLN A 83 -0.63 -8.71 14.13
N GLY A 84 -1.80 -8.12 14.41
CA GLY A 84 -2.67 -8.55 15.51
C GLY A 84 -3.21 -9.96 15.32
N LEU A 85 -3.65 -10.29 14.09
CA LEU A 85 -4.00 -11.67 13.74
C LEU A 85 -2.81 -12.63 13.92
N GLY A 86 -1.62 -12.23 13.49
CA GLY A 86 -0.39 -13.03 13.66
C GLY A 86 -0.02 -13.27 15.13
N GLN A 87 -0.15 -12.26 15.99
CA GLN A 87 0.11 -12.39 17.43
C GLN A 87 -0.94 -13.28 18.11
N LEU A 88 -2.23 -13.10 17.79
CA LEU A 88 -3.30 -13.97 18.29
C LEU A 88 -3.10 -15.42 17.84
N ALA A 89 -2.64 -15.64 16.61
CA ALA A 89 -2.27 -16.96 16.12
C ALA A 89 -1.14 -17.55 16.97
N ARG A 90 -0.08 -16.79 17.27
CA ARG A 90 1.03 -17.23 18.15
C ARG A 90 0.63 -17.44 19.61
N GLN A 91 -0.61 -17.16 20.00
CA GLN A 91 -1.09 -17.14 21.38
C GLN A 91 -0.44 -16.05 22.24
N ASP A 92 0.15 -15.05 21.59
CA ASP A 92 0.72 -13.88 22.25
C ASP A 92 -0.37 -12.84 22.55
N ARG A 93 -0.10 -11.99 23.54
CA ARG A 93 -0.97 -10.84 23.82
C ARG A 93 -0.70 -9.75 22.79
N PHE A 94 -1.76 -9.30 22.12
CA PHE A 94 -1.68 -8.14 21.25
C PHE A 94 -1.70 -6.84 22.05
N ALA A 95 -0.62 -6.07 21.95
CA ALA A 95 -0.52 -4.72 22.47
C ALA A 95 -0.33 -3.75 21.30
N TYR A 96 -1.17 -2.72 21.24
CA TYR A 96 -1.08 -1.66 20.23
C TYR A 96 0.26 -0.93 20.27
N THR A 97 0.65 -0.37 19.12
CA THR A 97 1.46 0.84 19.13
C THR A 97 0.55 2.04 19.40
N GLY A 98 1.00 3.00 20.21
CA GLY A 98 0.17 4.14 20.65
C GLY A 98 -0.39 5.04 19.54
N GLU A 99 0.00 4.84 18.29
CA GLU A 99 -0.41 5.64 17.13
C GLU A 99 -1.89 5.43 16.73
N ILE A 100 -2.45 4.23 16.94
CA ILE A 100 -3.88 3.95 16.66
C ILE A 100 -4.79 4.22 17.88
N ASN A 101 -4.22 4.37 19.09
CA ASN A 101 -4.99 4.62 20.33
C ASN A 101 -5.82 5.90 20.31
N ALA A 102 -5.56 6.83 19.39
CA ALA A 102 -6.52 7.89 19.09
C ALA A 102 -7.65 7.30 18.24
N ALA A 103 -8.67 6.75 18.91
CA ALA A 103 -9.93 6.26 18.35
C ALA A 103 -10.78 7.35 17.62
N GLY A 104 -10.13 8.31 16.97
CA GLY A 104 -10.72 9.45 16.28
C GLY A 104 -9.89 10.00 15.13
N VAL A 105 -8.82 9.32 14.66
CA VAL A 105 -8.15 9.76 13.42
C VAL A 105 -8.98 9.29 12.23
N ALA A 106 -10.02 10.05 11.93
CA ALA A 106 -10.82 9.89 10.72
C ALA A 106 -9.93 10.16 9.50
N ILE A 107 -9.88 9.20 8.58
CA ILE A 107 -9.34 9.46 7.25
C ILE A 107 -10.38 10.20 6.42
N ARG A 108 -9.92 11.07 5.53
CA ARG A 108 -10.80 11.77 4.59
C ARG A 108 -11.04 10.96 3.33
N ALA A 109 -12.22 11.10 2.74
CA ALA A 109 -12.46 10.70 1.37
C ALA A 109 -11.74 11.66 0.40
N TRP A 110 -11.14 11.09 -0.63
CA TRP A 110 -10.43 11.78 -1.71
C TRP A 110 -11.02 11.34 -3.06
N PRO A 111 -12.10 12.01 -3.53
CA PRO A 111 -12.79 11.64 -4.77
C PRO A 111 -11.81 11.53 -5.95
N GLY A 112 -11.97 10.47 -6.75
CA GLY A 112 -11.13 10.22 -7.93
C GLY A 112 -9.75 9.61 -7.65
N THR A 113 -9.38 9.38 -6.38
CA THR A 113 -8.08 8.77 -6.00
C THR A 113 -8.18 7.28 -5.61
N GLY A 114 -9.40 6.81 -5.32
CA GLY A 114 -9.67 5.47 -4.81
C GLY A 114 -9.90 5.39 -3.29
N ILE A 115 -9.68 6.49 -2.54
CA ILE A 115 -10.13 6.62 -1.15
C ILE A 115 -11.52 7.26 -1.18
N ASP A 116 -12.56 6.44 -1.14
CA ASP A 116 -13.95 6.87 -1.10
C ASP A 116 -14.60 6.55 0.27
N ASP A 117 -15.89 6.81 0.40
CA ASP A 117 -16.62 6.55 1.65
C ASP A 117 -16.60 5.06 2.04
N HIS A 118 -16.48 4.14 1.07
CA HIS A 118 -16.31 2.72 1.36
C HIS A 118 -14.96 2.44 2.02
N ALA A 119 -13.88 3.05 1.52
CA ALA A 119 -12.55 2.96 2.14
C ALA A 119 -12.56 3.54 3.58
N VAL A 120 -13.20 4.69 3.78
CA VAL A 120 -13.33 5.31 5.12
C VAL A 120 -14.09 4.39 6.09
N SER A 121 -15.20 3.81 5.64
CA SER A 121 -15.98 2.87 6.44
C SER A 121 -15.21 1.58 6.75
N ALA A 122 -14.52 1.01 5.76
CA ALA A 122 -13.70 -0.18 5.92
C ALA A 122 -12.56 0.05 6.93
N TYR A 123 -11.90 1.21 6.86
CA TYR A 123 -10.88 1.60 7.85
C TYR A 123 -11.47 1.65 9.27
N THR A 124 -12.65 2.24 9.43
CA THR A 124 -13.34 2.33 10.74
C THR A 124 -13.75 0.96 11.27
N ILE A 125 -14.17 0.02 10.41
CA ILE A 125 -14.44 -1.38 10.79
C ILE A 125 -13.16 -2.03 11.31
N LEU A 126 -12.05 -1.89 10.58
CA LEU A 126 -10.77 -2.49 10.94
C LEU A 126 -10.25 -1.95 12.29
N LEU A 127 -10.38 -0.65 12.56
CA LEU A 127 -10.05 -0.07 13.86
C LEU A 127 -10.87 -0.66 15.02
N ARG A 128 -12.17 -0.92 14.80
CA ARG A 128 -13.02 -1.57 15.82
C ARG A 128 -12.61 -3.01 16.08
N LEU A 129 -12.23 -3.75 15.04
CA LEU A 129 -11.74 -5.12 15.18
C LEU A 129 -10.44 -5.18 15.96
N LEU A 130 -9.50 -4.29 15.63
CA LEU A 130 -8.29 -4.08 16.39
C LEU A 130 -8.59 -3.83 17.87
N ALA A 131 -9.58 -2.99 18.20
CA ALA A 131 -9.90 -2.67 19.59
C ALA A 131 -10.42 -3.89 20.35
N ARG A 132 -11.18 -4.74 19.66
CA ARG A 132 -11.67 -6.01 20.20
C ARG A 132 -10.54 -7.00 20.49
N MET A 133 -9.46 -7.00 19.71
CA MET A 133 -8.31 -7.90 19.94
C MET A 133 -7.66 -7.71 21.32
N GLN A 134 -7.79 -6.53 21.94
CA GLN A 134 -7.18 -6.25 23.24
C GLN A 134 -7.94 -6.82 24.44
N GLY A 135 -9.25 -7.07 24.29
CA GLY A 135 -10.15 -7.32 25.41
C GLY A 135 -10.39 -8.78 25.78
N ASP A 136 -10.09 -9.73 24.88
CA ASP A 136 -10.61 -11.10 24.99
C ASP A 136 -9.57 -12.15 25.45
N ASN A 137 -10.00 -13.03 26.37
CA ASN A 137 -9.21 -14.13 26.95
C ASN A 137 -9.31 -15.46 26.15
N GLY A 138 -10.05 -15.50 25.04
CA GLY A 138 -10.31 -16.70 24.23
C GLY A 138 -9.68 -16.63 22.84
N GLN A 139 -8.37 -16.90 22.71
CA GLN A 139 -7.58 -16.53 21.52
C GLN A 139 -7.96 -17.26 20.21
N ARG A 140 -8.33 -18.55 20.23
CA ARG A 140 -8.55 -19.32 18.99
C ARG A 140 -9.90 -19.08 18.32
N GLN A 141 -10.99 -19.07 19.09
CA GLN A 141 -12.33 -18.78 18.56
C GLN A 141 -12.44 -17.31 18.13
N LEU A 142 -11.77 -16.41 18.86
CA LEU A 142 -11.65 -15.01 18.50
C LEU A 142 -10.93 -14.83 17.16
N LEU A 143 -9.83 -15.56 16.90
CA LEU A 143 -9.08 -15.44 15.64
C LEU A 143 -9.96 -15.73 14.41
N GLY A 144 -10.65 -16.86 14.39
CA GLY A 144 -11.53 -17.22 13.27
C GLY A 144 -12.71 -16.25 13.09
N GLN A 145 -13.22 -15.67 14.18
CA GLN A 145 -14.24 -14.62 14.09
C GLN A 145 -13.68 -13.32 13.53
N LEU A 146 -12.54 -12.83 14.03
CA LEU A 146 -11.92 -11.58 13.58
C LEU A 146 -11.57 -11.63 12.09
N MET A 147 -11.04 -12.75 11.59
CA MET A 147 -10.74 -12.92 10.18
C MET A 147 -11.99 -12.82 9.30
N ARG A 148 -13.11 -13.41 9.74
CA ARG A 148 -14.39 -13.34 9.02
C ARG A 148 -14.99 -11.94 9.07
N ASP A 149 -15.07 -11.36 10.26
CA ASP A 149 -15.66 -10.02 10.47
C ASP A 149 -14.82 -8.93 9.77
N GLY A 150 -13.51 -9.16 9.61
CA GLY A 150 -12.57 -8.23 8.98
C GLY A 150 -12.35 -8.40 7.49
N ASP A 151 -12.76 -9.51 6.88
CA ASP A 151 -12.43 -9.80 5.47
C ASP A 151 -12.94 -8.71 4.52
N ALA A 152 -14.23 -8.40 4.54
CA ALA A 152 -14.80 -7.39 3.65
C ALA A 152 -14.11 -6.01 3.78
N ALA A 153 -13.78 -5.61 5.01
CA ALA A 153 -13.07 -4.37 5.29
C ALA A 153 -11.63 -4.42 4.74
N LEU A 154 -10.89 -5.51 4.99
CA LEU A 154 -9.54 -5.67 4.47
C LEU A 154 -9.53 -5.68 2.93
N GLN A 155 -10.42 -6.44 2.29
CA GLN A 155 -10.52 -6.49 0.82
C GLN A 155 -10.76 -5.10 0.23
N THR A 156 -11.63 -4.31 0.87
CA THR A 156 -11.89 -2.92 0.46
C THR A 156 -10.62 -2.08 0.55
N LEU A 157 -9.90 -2.12 1.68
CA LEU A 157 -8.68 -1.33 1.87
C LEU A 157 -7.55 -1.79 0.93
N VAL A 158 -7.37 -3.08 0.71
CA VAL A 158 -6.38 -3.59 -0.25
C VAL A 158 -6.71 -3.16 -1.68
N SER A 159 -8.00 -3.15 -2.05
CA SER A 159 -8.45 -2.61 -3.34
C SER A 159 -8.17 -1.10 -3.45
N THR A 160 -8.38 -0.33 -2.38
CA THR A 160 -8.00 1.09 -2.30
C THR A 160 -6.49 1.28 -2.49
N LEU A 161 -5.65 0.51 -1.77
CA LEU A 161 -4.19 0.56 -1.94
C LEU A 161 -3.76 0.21 -3.37
N ASN A 162 -4.40 -0.78 -4.00
CA ASN A 162 -4.13 -1.13 -5.40
C ASN A 162 -4.57 -0.01 -6.37
N SER A 163 -5.67 0.68 -6.09
CA SER A 163 -6.12 1.84 -6.86
C SER A 163 -5.16 3.02 -6.74
N LEU A 164 -4.64 3.26 -5.54
CA LEU A 164 -3.58 4.24 -5.28
C LEU A 164 -2.28 3.87 -6.01
N LEU A 165 -1.88 2.60 -6.05
CA LEU A 165 -0.72 2.18 -6.83
C LEU A 165 -0.88 2.48 -8.33
N ARG A 166 -2.08 2.29 -8.90
CA ARG A 166 -2.35 2.68 -10.30
C ARG A 166 -2.31 4.18 -10.51
N LEU A 167 -2.79 4.96 -9.56
CA LEU A 167 -2.68 6.42 -9.58
C LEU A 167 -1.21 6.86 -9.57
N TYR A 168 -0.40 6.26 -8.70
CA TYR A 168 1.02 6.58 -8.56
C TYR A 168 1.81 6.20 -9.82
N ASP A 169 1.52 5.03 -10.40
CA ASP A 169 2.15 4.55 -11.63
C ASP A 169 1.85 5.50 -12.80
N LYS A 170 0.58 5.88 -12.96
CA LYS A 170 0.17 6.88 -13.98
C LYS A 170 0.83 8.24 -13.77
N ALA A 171 0.92 8.71 -12.51
CA ALA A 171 1.62 9.94 -12.21
C ALA A 171 3.13 9.83 -12.49
N GLY A 172 3.71 8.66 -12.26
CA GLY A 172 5.10 8.34 -12.58
C GLY A 172 5.37 8.30 -14.10
N ASP A 173 4.44 7.76 -14.88
CA ASP A 173 4.50 7.80 -16.35
C ASP A 173 4.45 9.24 -16.87
N ASN A 174 3.55 10.07 -16.34
CA ASN A 174 3.50 11.49 -16.68
C ASN A 174 4.81 12.21 -16.31
N GLU A 175 5.36 11.90 -15.13
CA GLU A 175 6.65 12.46 -14.70
C GLU A 175 7.79 12.04 -15.64
N ARG A 176 7.84 10.76 -16.02
CA ARG A 176 8.81 10.22 -16.98
C ARG A 176 8.72 10.96 -18.31
N ASP A 177 7.52 11.10 -18.85
CA ASP A 177 7.31 11.66 -20.19
C ASP A 177 7.72 13.14 -20.24
N ILE A 178 7.45 13.91 -19.16
CA ILE A 178 7.94 15.30 -19.02
C ILE A 178 9.47 15.33 -18.97
N VAL A 179 10.07 14.55 -18.07
CA VAL A 179 11.52 14.61 -17.81
C VAL A 179 12.33 14.12 -19.01
N LEU A 180 11.97 12.96 -19.56
CA LEU A 180 12.69 12.40 -20.70
C LEU A 180 12.43 13.20 -21.97
N GLY A 181 11.22 13.71 -22.17
CA GLY A 181 10.89 14.55 -23.32
C GLY A 181 11.67 15.87 -23.33
N LEU A 182 11.83 16.51 -22.17
CA LEU A 182 12.67 17.72 -22.07
C LEU A 182 14.14 17.40 -22.35
N LEU A 183 14.68 16.36 -21.72
CA LEU A 183 16.08 15.96 -21.94
C LEU A 183 16.36 15.59 -23.40
N GLU A 184 15.48 14.85 -24.05
CA GLU A 184 15.61 14.49 -25.46
C GLU A 184 15.65 15.73 -26.36
N THR A 185 14.75 16.68 -26.10
CA THR A 185 14.69 17.94 -26.84
C THR A 185 15.95 18.77 -26.64
N ASP A 186 16.35 19.01 -25.39
CA ASP A 186 17.49 19.88 -25.05
C ASP A 186 18.84 19.28 -25.50
N ILE A 187 19.02 17.96 -25.39
CA ILE A 187 20.21 17.27 -25.89
C ILE A 187 20.37 17.47 -27.40
N ALA A 188 19.28 17.41 -28.16
CA ALA A 188 19.31 17.60 -29.60
C ALA A 188 19.81 19.01 -29.99
N PHE A 189 19.48 20.04 -29.21
CA PHE A 189 19.98 21.41 -29.43
C PHE A 189 21.41 21.63 -28.90
N ALA A 190 21.85 20.85 -27.91
CA ALA A 190 23.17 20.98 -27.30
C ALA A 190 24.28 20.19 -28.02
N ASP A 191 23.96 19.37 -29.05
CA ASP A 191 24.94 18.54 -29.78
C ASP A 191 25.75 19.36 -30.81
N THR A 192 26.45 20.39 -30.30
CA THR A 192 27.35 21.26 -31.07
C THR A 192 28.78 21.20 -30.50
N PRO A 193 29.83 21.46 -31.31
CA PRO A 193 31.23 21.37 -30.86
C PRO A 193 31.56 22.10 -29.55
N PRO A 194 31.09 23.35 -29.30
CA PRO A 194 31.40 24.05 -28.04
C PRO A 194 30.67 23.47 -26.81
N GLN A 195 29.61 22.68 -27.00
CA GLN A 195 28.75 22.18 -25.92
C GLN A 195 28.87 20.66 -25.73
N ARG A 196 29.84 20.00 -26.37
CA ARG A 196 30.00 18.54 -26.36
C ARG A 196 30.02 17.92 -24.95
N LEU A 197 30.70 18.54 -23.98
CA LEU A 197 30.73 18.04 -22.60
C LEU A 197 29.35 18.12 -21.92
N LEU A 198 28.60 19.19 -22.18
CA LEU A 198 27.23 19.35 -21.69
C LEU A 198 26.31 18.28 -22.28
N ALA A 199 26.42 18.02 -23.59
CA ALA A 199 25.68 16.95 -24.26
C ALA A 199 25.99 15.56 -23.68
N VAL A 200 27.26 15.26 -23.36
CA VAL A 200 27.66 14.00 -22.71
C VAL A 200 27.08 13.88 -21.29
N LEU A 201 27.14 14.96 -20.51
CA LEU A 201 26.55 14.98 -19.17
C LEU A 201 25.04 14.78 -19.22
N ALA A 202 24.35 15.47 -20.13
CA ALA A 202 22.92 15.35 -20.32
C ALA A 202 22.51 13.93 -20.76
N LYS A 203 23.25 13.29 -21.69
CA LYS A 203 23.05 11.88 -22.07
C LYS A 203 23.23 10.93 -20.88
N THR A 204 24.19 11.20 -20.00
CA THR A 204 24.40 10.41 -18.76
C THR A 204 23.23 10.54 -17.80
N VAL A 205 22.73 11.76 -17.60
CA VAL A 205 21.53 12.03 -16.77
C VAL A 205 20.30 11.35 -17.38
N GLN A 206 20.11 11.45 -18.69
CA GLN A 206 19.00 10.80 -19.40
C GLN A 206 19.02 9.28 -19.19
N GLN A 207 20.16 8.63 -19.38
CA GLN A 207 20.30 7.19 -19.14
C GLN A 207 19.98 6.82 -17.69
N SER A 208 20.52 7.58 -16.72
CA SER A 208 20.20 7.38 -15.30
C SER A 208 18.70 7.51 -15.02
N LYS A 209 18.00 8.43 -15.68
CA LYS A 209 16.55 8.60 -15.53
C LYS A 209 15.75 7.46 -16.15
N VAL A 210 16.15 6.98 -17.33
CA VAL A 210 15.53 5.80 -17.95
C VAL A 210 15.59 4.59 -17.01
N ASP A 211 16.76 4.33 -16.43
CA ASP A 211 16.95 3.21 -15.51
C ASP A 211 16.16 3.39 -14.21
N GLU A 212 16.11 4.62 -13.67
CA GLU A 212 15.29 4.98 -12.51
C GLU A 212 13.81 4.66 -12.78
N TYR A 213 13.22 5.20 -13.85
CA TYR A 213 11.80 4.99 -14.16
C TYR A 213 11.48 3.51 -14.43
N ARG A 214 12.36 2.79 -15.12
CA ARG A 214 12.20 1.34 -15.34
C ARG A 214 12.15 0.57 -14.02
N LEU A 215 13.08 0.86 -13.10
CA LEU A 215 13.12 0.20 -11.80
C LEU A 215 11.83 0.46 -11.01
N TYR A 216 11.31 1.69 -11.02
CA TYR A 216 10.07 2.00 -10.32
C TYR A 216 8.84 1.33 -10.93
N GLY A 217 8.75 1.22 -12.26
CA GLY A 217 7.69 0.45 -12.91
C GLY A 217 7.68 -1.03 -12.49
N LEU A 218 8.86 -1.64 -12.34
CA LEU A 218 8.99 -3.00 -11.80
C LEU A 218 8.54 -3.09 -10.33
N ARG A 219 8.88 -2.10 -9.50
CA ARG A 219 8.43 -2.02 -8.11
C ARG A 219 6.91 -1.86 -7.98
N HIS A 220 6.29 -1.04 -8.84
CA HIS A 220 4.82 -0.92 -8.91
C HIS A 220 4.17 -2.28 -9.22
N THR A 221 4.67 -2.97 -10.25
CA THR A 221 4.17 -4.29 -10.65
C THR A 221 4.31 -5.31 -9.51
N LEU A 222 5.46 -5.32 -8.82
CA LEU A 222 5.68 -6.20 -7.68
C LEU A 222 4.72 -5.91 -6.53
N ALA A 223 4.56 -4.65 -6.15
CA ALA A 223 3.67 -4.25 -5.06
C ALA A 223 2.20 -4.60 -5.35
N GLN A 224 1.75 -4.42 -6.59
CA GLN A 224 0.39 -4.82 -7.02
C GLN A 224 0.18 -6.34 -6.88
N ARG A 225 1.16 -7.16 -7.31
CA ARG A 225 1.10 -8.62 -7.17
C ARG A 225 1.06 -9.05 -5.71
N GLN A 226 1.85 -8.40 -4.85
CA GLN A 226 1.88 -8.70 -3.42
C GLN A 226 0.56 -8.33 -2.73
N LEU A 227 -0.03 -7.18 -3.04
CA LEU A 227 -1.36 -6.81 -2.56
C LEU A 227 -2.44 -7.81 -3.00
N ALA A 228 -2.40 -8.24 -4.27
CA ALA A 228 -3.34 -9.25 -4.78
C ALA A 228 -3.17 -10.61 -4.07
N ALA A 229 -1.93 -11.04 -3.83
CA ALA A 229 -1.63 -12.27 -3.10
C ALA A 229 -2.12 -12.20 -1.64
N LEU A 230 -1.88 -11.07 -0.96
CA LEU A 230 -2.37 -10.80 0.39
C LEU A 230 -3.90 -10.91 0.47
N ALA A 231 -4.60 -10.23 -0.44
CA ALA A 231 -6.07 -10.24 -0.51
C ALA A 231 -6.60 -11.67 -0.69
N LEU A 232 -6.03 -12.43 -1.63
CA LEU A 232 -6.43 -13.80 -1.91
C LEU A 232 -6.21 -14.72 -0.71
N GLU A 233 -5.03 -14.64 -0.10
CA GLU A 233 -4.67 -15.51 1.03
C GLU A 233 -5.50 -15.20 2.27
N HIS A 234 -5.74 -13.92 2.57
CA HIS A 234 -6.64 -13.55 3.65
C HIS A 234 -8.07 -14.08 3.43
N ALA A 235 -8.63 -13.89 2.23
CA ALA A 235 -9.97 -14.38 1.90
C ALA A 235 -10.07 -15.90 2.02
N ARG A 236 -9.03 -16.62 1.55
CA ARG A 236 -8.92 -18.07 1.70
C ARG A 236 -8.99 -18.48 3.17
N LEU A 237 -8.16 -17.87 4.03
CA LEU A 237 -8.12 -18.19 5.45
C LEU A 237 -9.42 -17.79 6.20
N ALA A 238 -10.02 -16.65 5.85
CA ALA A 238 -11.29 -16.21 6.40
C ALA A 238 -12.43 -17.19 6.07
N SER A 239 -12.46 -17.72 4.85
CA SER A 239 -13.44 -18.74 4.43
C SER A 239 -13.22 -20.10 5.12
N MET A 240 -11.98 -20.46 5.44
CA MET A 240 -11.68 -21.71 6.15
C MET A 240 -12.15 -21.69 7.61
N GLY A 241 -12.18 -20.51 8.23
CA GLY A 241 -12.78 -20.31 9.55
C GLY A 241 -14.30 -20.48 9.59
N ALA A 242 -14.97 -20.78 8.46
CA ALA A 242 -16.41 -20.84 8.31
C ALA A 242 -17.04 -22.24 8.46
N LEU A 243 -16.28 -23.28 8.82
CA LEU A 243 -16.88 -24.61 9.00
C LEU A 243 -17.54 -24.76 10.38
N PRO A 244 -18.78 -25.31 10.43
CA PRO A 244 -19.56 -25.48 11.65
C PRO A 244 -18.97 -26.52 12.62
#